data_AF-A0AA36C4K7-F1
#
_entry.id   AF-A0AA36C4K7-F1
#
_cell.length_a   1.000
_cell.length_b   1.000
_cell.length_c   1.000
_cell.angle_alpha   90.00
_cell.angle_beta   90.00
_cell.angle_gamma   90.00
#
_symmetry.space_group_name_H-M   'P 1'
#
loop_
_entity.id
_entity.type
_entity.pdbx_description
1 polymer ?
#
loop_
_entity_poly.entity_id
_entity_poly.type
_entity_poly.pdbx_seq_one_letter_code
_entity_poly.pdbx_strand_id
1 'polypeptide(L)'
;MDVTCTVGIASAVGVARSADTVEDLQQIGAIRFGRAARHVSAIIVDYKIFLARHAEYNEEWIQGIKAVHARSAQRLLDLACANGGLFIK
;
A
#
# COMPACT_ATOMS: atom_id res chain seq x y z
N MET A 1 10.57 34.92 24.40
CA MET A 1 10.90 33.55 24.81
C MET A 1 9.71 32.66 24.47
N ASP A 2 9.99 31.62 23.71
CA ASP A 2 9.16 31.08 22.63
C ASP A 2 7.99 30.19 23.07
N VAL A 3 6.80 30.50 22.53
CA VAL A 3 5.56 29.70 22.66
C VAL A 3 5.55 28.49 21.71
N THR A 4 6.58 28.35 20.88
CA THR A 4 6.68 27.37 19.79
C THR A 4 7.04 25.94 20.23
N CYS A 5 7.55 25.76 21.46
CA CYS A 5 8.02 24.45 21.95
C CYS A 5 6.89 23.55 22.50
N THR A 6 5.82 24.13 23.04
CA THR A 6 4.78 23.36 23.75
C THR A 6 3.80 22.64 22.80
N VAL A 7 3.67 23.10 21.55
CA VAL A 7 2.77 22.50 20.56
C VAL A 7 3.35 21.20 19.97
N GLY A 8 4.68 21.06 19.93
CA GLY A 8 5.35 19.89 19.36
C GLY A 8 5.19 18.60 20.19
N ILE A 9 4.95 18.72 21.49
CA ILE A 9 4.73 17.57 22.38
C ILE A 9 3.25 17.17 22.39
N ALA A 10 2.33 18.13 22.22
CA ALA A 10 0.89 17.86 22.24
C ALA A 10 0.44 16.98 21.05
N SER A 11 1.07 17.11 19.89
CA SER A 11 0.80 16.26 18.72
C SER A 11 1.32 14.83 18.90
N ALA A 12 2.53 14.65 19.44
CA ALA A 12 3.09 13.32 19.70
C ALA A 12 2.38 12.60 20.87
N VAL A 13 2.07 13.31 21.96
CA VAL A 13 1.33 12.76 23.10
C VAL A 13 -0.14 12.52 22.74
N GLY A 14 -0.75 13.38 21.91
CA GLY A 14 -2.11 13.18 21.39
C GLY A 14 -2.22 11.90 20.57
N VAL A 15 -1.28 11.64 19.66
CA VAL A 15 -1.23 10.38 18.89
C VAL A 15 -0.98 9.17 19.81
N ALA A 16 -0.11 9.29 20.81
CA ALA A 16 0.16 8.21 21.76
C ALA A 16 -1.01 7.90 22.72
N ARG A 17 -1.89 8.89 22.97
CA ARG A 17 -3.09 8.75 23.81
C ARG A 17 -4.35 8.31 23.04
N SER A 18 -4.30 8.29 21.71
CA SER A 18 -5.46 7.99 20.85
C SER A 18 -5.42 6.60 20.22
N ALA A 19 -4.32 5.87 20.35
CA ALA A 19 -4.19 4.52 19.81
C ALA A 19 -4.30 3.51 20.94
N ASP A 20 -5.52 3.34 21.46
CA ASP A 20 -5.80 2.33 22.48
C ASP A 20 -5.87 0.92 21.89
N THR A 21 -5.95 0.81 20.55
CA THR A 21 -6.05 -0.46 19.82
C THR A 21 -5.01 -0.59 18.70
N VAL A 22 -4.69 -1.83 18.34
CA VAL A 22 -3.83 -2.15 17.18
C VAL A 22 -4.43 -1.60 15.88
N GLU A 23 -5.75 -1.51 15.80
CA GLU A 23 -6.49 -0.99 14.66
C GLU A 23 -6.22 0.51 14.45
N ASP A 24 -6.14 1.30 15.52
CA ASP A 24 -5.78 2.73 15.45
C ASP A 24 -4.35 2.94 14.95
N LEU A 25 -3.41 2.08 15.36
CA LEU A 25 -2.04 2.11 14.84
C LEU A 25 -2.01 1.78 13.34
N GLN A 26 -2.83 0.84 12.88
CA GLN A 26 -2.92 0.52 11.45
C GLN A 26 -3.49 1.67 10.61
N GLN A 27 -4.22 2.60 11.22
CA GLN A 27 -4.75 3.79 10.55
C GLN A 27 -3.73 4.92 10.41
N ILE A 28 -2.56 4.82 11.04
CA ILE A 28 -1.48 5.80 10.87
C ILE A 28 -1.06 5.85 9.40
N GLY A 29 -1.04 7.06 8.84
CA GLY A 29 -0.76 7.29 7.41
C GLY A 29 0.56 6.67 6.94
N ALA A 30 1.60 6.69 7.77
CA ALA A 30 2.89 6.06 7.46
C ALA A 30 2.78 4.53 7.30
N ILE A 31 2.00 3.84 8.15
CA ILE A 31 1.79 2.39 8.07
C ILE A 31 0.96 2.05 6.83
N ARG A 32 -0.13 2.80 6.57
CA ARG A 32 -0.95 2.63 5.36
C ARG A 32 -0.14 2.81 4.09
N PHE A 33 0.70 3.84 4.06
CA PHE A 33 1.59 4.12 2.94
C PHE A 33 2.65 3.03 2.77
N GLY A 34 3.28 2.57 3.86
CA GLY A 34 4.26 1.50 3.81
C GLY A 34 3.68 0.19 3.25
N ARG A 35 2.47 -0.17 3.67
CA ARG A 35 1.72 -1.32 3.12
C ARG A 35 1.43 -1.12 1.64
N ALA A 36 0.97 0.07 1.26
CA ALA A 36 0.70 0.38 -0.14
C ALA A 36 1.96 0.28 -1.00
N ALA A 37 3.08 0.86 -0.56
CA ALA A 37 4.36 0.79 -1.25
C ALA A 37 4.82 -0.67 -1.45
N ARG A 38 4.65 -1.54 -0.45
CA ARG A 38 4.96 -2.97 -0.56
C ARG A 38 4.10 -3.68 -1.62
N HIS A 39 2.78 -3.50 -1.59
CA HIS A 39 1.89 -4.18 -2.54
C HIS A 39 2.11 -3.67 -3.97
N VAL A 40 2.26 -2.34 -4.15
CA VAL A 40 2.49 -1.73 -5.46
C VAL A 40 3.84 -2.14 -6.03
N SER A 41 4.91 -2.16 -5.23
CA SER A 41 6.23 -2.63 -5.69
C SER A 41 6.19 -4.10 -6.12
N ALA A 42 5.49 -4.96 -5.37
CA ALA A 42 5.29 -6.36 -5.76
C ALA A 42 4.55 -6.49 -7.10
N ILE A 43 3.50 -5.69 -7.33
CA ILE A 43 2.77 -5.64 -8.61
C ILE A 43 3.71 -5.22 -9.74
N ILE A 44 4.47 -4.13 -9.56
CA ILE A 44 5.41 -3.63 -10.57
C ILE A 44 6.43 -4.71 -10.95
N VAL A 45 7.05 -5.36 -9.95
CA VAL A 45 8.04 -6.43 -10.19
C VAL A 45 7.41 -7.59 -10.95
N ASP A 46 6.20 -8.00 -10.59
CA ASP A 46 5.49 -9.09 -11.24
C ASP A 46 5.21 -8.80 -12.73
N TYR A 47 4.74 -7.59 -13.06
CA TYR A 47 4.61 -7.15 -14.46
C TYR A 47 5.94 -7.16 -15.19
N LYS A 48 6.98 -6.58 -14.59
CA LYS A 48 8.29 -6.48 -15.23
C LYS A 48 8.87 -7.86 -15.52
N ILE A 49 8.77 -8.79 -14.57
CA ILE A 49 9.23 -10.17 -14.77
C ILE A 49 8.43 -10.86 -15.88
N PHE A 50 7.10 -10.72 -15.87
CA PHE A 50 6.25 -11.31 -16.91
C PHE A 50 6.61 -10.76 -18.30
N LEU A 51 6.62 -9.44 -18.45
CA LEU A 51 6.91 -8.78 -19.74
C LEU A 51 8.34 -9.05 -20.22
N ALA A 52 9.32 -9.19 -19.31
CA ALA A 52 10.68 -9.54 -19.68
C ALA A 52 10.82 -10.99 -20.18
N ARG A 53 9.95 -11.90 -19.72
CA ARG A 53 9.97 -13.33 -20.10
C ARG A 53 9.14 -13.64 -21.34
N HIS A 54 8.16 -12.80 -21.65
CA HIS A 54 7.25 -13.00 -22.77
C HIS A 54 7.32 -11.81 -23.74
N ALA A 55 8.28 -11.88 -24.67
CA ALA A 55 8.51 -10.83 -25.68
C ALA A 55 7.54 -10.92 -26.88
N GLU A 56 7.01 -12.11 -27.16
CA GLU A 56 6.11 -12.35 -28.28
C GLU A 56 4.64 -12.35 -27.84
N TYR A 57 3.79 -11.73 -28.67
CA TYR A 57 2.35 -11.73 -28.45
C TYR A 57 1.75 -13.02 -29.01
N ASN A 58 1.37 -13.93 -28.13
CA ASN A 58 0.74 -15.21 -28.46
C ASN A 58 -0.33 -15.58 -27.39
N GLU A 59 -0.98 -16.72 -27.55
CA GLU A 59 -2.04 -17.15 -26.61
C GLU A 59 -1.51 -17.30 -25.17
N GLU A 60 -0.29 -17.81 -24.99
CA GLU A 60 0.36 -17.90 -23.67
C GLU A 60 0.55 -16.52 -23.03
N TRP A 61 0.98 -15.53 -23.84
CA TRP A 61 1.09 -14.14 -23.40
C TRP A 61 -0.26 -13.60 -22.94
N ILE A 62 -1.34 -13.84 -23.72
CA ILE A 62 -2.69 -13.36 -23.42
C ILE A 62 -3.20 -13.96 -22.10
N GLN A 63 -3.02 -15.26 -21.89
CA GLN A 63 -3.45 -15.91 -20.65
C GLN A 63 -2.58 -15.48 -19.46
N GLY A 64 -1.27 -15.37 -19.68
CA GLY A 64 -0.31 -14.95 -18.68
C GLY A 64 -0.56 -13.52 -18.19
N ILE A 65 -0.78 -12.56 -19.08
CA ILE A 65 -1.04 -11.16 -18.70
C ILE A 65 -2.36 -11.03 -17.94
N LYS A 66 -3.41 -11.79 -18.33
CA LYS A 66 -4.69 -11.85 -17.60
C LYS A 66 -4.48 -12.37 -16.19
N ALA A 67 -3.67 -13.42 -16.02
CA ALA A 67 -3.32 -13.91 -14.70
C ALA A 67 -2.52 -12.87 -13.88
N VAL A 68 -1.67 -12.06 -14.51
CA VAL A 68 -0.93 -10.95 -13.84
C VAL A 68 -1.90 -9.89 -13.36
N HIS A 69 -2.87 -9.51 -14.20
CA HIS A 69 -3.94 -8.59 -13.83
C HIS A 69 -4.75 -9.11 -12.65
N ALA A 70 -5.24 -10.36 -12.72
CA ALA A 70 -6.08 -10.94 -11.68
C ALA A 70 -5.39 -10.95 -10.31
N ARG A 71 -4.15 -11.45 -10.23
CA ARG A 71 -3.41 -11.49 -8.95
C ARG A 71 -3.01 -10.11 -8.45
N SER A 72 -2.76 -9.15 -9.34
CA SER A 72 -2.47 -7.76 -8.96
C SER A 72 -3.70 -7.08 -8.40
N ALA A 73 -4.87 -7.29 -9.01
CA ALA A 73 -6.15 -6.80 -8.51
C ALA A 73 -6.47 -7.38 -7.12
N GLN A 74 -6.22 -8.67 -6.91
CA GLN A 74 -6.39 -9.29 -5.59
C GLN A 74 -5.49 -8.64 -4.54
N ARG A 75 -4.20 -8.41 -4.85
CA ARG A 75 -3.27 -7.70 -3.93
C ARG A 75 -3.74 -6.29 -3.58
N LEU A 76 -4.37 -5.57 -4.52
CA LEU A 76 -4.93 -4.24 -4.28
C LEU A 76 -6.19 -4.31 -3.42
N LEU A 77 -7.05 -5.30 -3.65
CA LEU A 77 -8.23 -5.55 -2.82
C LEU A 77 -7.83 -5.87 -1.38
N ASP A 78 -6.89 -6.78 -1.19
CA ASP A 78 -6.39 -7.16 0.14
C ASP A 78 -5.82 -5.93 0.86
N LEU A 79 -5.04 -5.11 0.14
CA LEU A 79 -4.51 -3.85 0.67
C LEU A 79 -5.64 -2.88 1.03
N ALA A 80 -6.67 -2.74 0.20
CA ALA A 80 -7.80 -1.86 0.45
C ALA A 80 -8.55 -2.28 1.71
N CYS A 81 -8.91 -3.56 1.83
CA CYS A 81 -9.55 -4.12 3.00
C CYS A 81 -8.72 -3.84 4.26
N ALA A 82 -7.41 -4.05 4.16
CA ALA A 82 -6.54 -3.95 5.31
C ALA A 82 -6.20 -2.49 5.69
N ASN A 83 -6.25 -1.55 4.74
CA ASN A 83 -6.08 -0.10 4.97
C ASN A 83 -7.40 0.63 5.26
N GLY A 84 -8.56 -0.04 5.25
CA GLY A 84 -9.87 0.60 5.32
C GLY A 84 -10.21 1.47 4.09
N GLY A 85 -9.56 1.18 2.96
CA GLY A 85 -9.68 1.90 1.70
C GLY A 85 -8.34 2.36 1.12
N LEU A 86 -8.37 2.70 -0.17
CA LEU A 86 -7.23 3.22 -0.94
C LEU A 86 -7.64 4.48 -1.70
N PHE A 87 -6.72 5.42 -1.82
CA PHE A 87 -6.84 6.53 -2.77
C PHE A 87 -6.11 6.15 -4.06
N ILE A 88 -6.85 6.13 -5.16
CA ILE A 88 -6.32 5.87 -6.51
C ILE A 88 -6.48 7.16 -7.28
N LYS A 89 -5.37 7.69 -7.81
CA LYS A 89 -5.35 8.88 -8.65
C LYS A 89 -5.32 8.50 -10.12
#